data_AF-A0A934RU17-F1
#
_entry.id   AF-A0A934RU17-F1
#
_cell.length_a   1.000
_cell.length_b   1.000
_cell.length_c   1.000
_cell.angle_alpha   90.00
_cell.angle_beta   90.00
_cell.angle_gamma   90.00
#
_symmetry.space_group_name_H-M   'P 1'
#
loop_
_entity.id
_entity.type
_entity.pdbx_description
1 polymer ?
#
loop_
_entity_poly.entity_id
_entity_poly.type
_entity_poly.pdbx_seq_one_letter_code
_entity_poly.pdbx_strand_id
1 'polypeptide(L)'
;MTTSRNFEKALQQANRLEAEARFWELADEGIWSFFAGMNFSPDFCHRHFTHRAHLPLAQFKKLLREAKIEFVRPAQQRDRKLPSQKTAKRYRFRGKLVTLEEALAMTGSTMSVEALRLRVKKAGNLEESLCR
;
A
#
# COMPACT_ATOMS: atom_id res chain seq x y z
N MET A 1 -4.14 29.43 -23.86
CA MET A 1 -4.18 28.39 -22.80
C MET A 1 -2.94 27.46 -22.80
N THR A 2 -1.77 27.91 -23.26
CA THR A 2 -0.55 27.08 -23.41
C THR A 2 0.48 27.32 -22.29
N THR A 3 0.49 28.50 -21.68
CA THR A 3 1.41 28.88 -20.60
C THR A 3 1.21 28.05 -19.32
N SER A 4 -0.03 27.75 -18.94
CA SER A 4 -0.34 26.94 -17.75
C SER A 4 0.27 25.54 -17.82
N ARG A 5 0.21 24.90 -18.99
CA ARG A 5 0.70 23.52 -19.19
C ARG A 5 2.22 23.42 -19.19
N ASN A 6 2.91 24.48 -19.64
CA ASN A 6 4.37 24.56 -19.59
C ASN A 6 4.86 24.82 -18.16
N PHE A 7 4.14 25.67 -17.41
CA PHE A 7 4.42 25.93 -16.01
C PHE A 7 4.29 24.66 -15.15
N GLU A 8 3.22 23.88 -15.31
CA GLU A 8 3.03 22.62 -14.58
C GLU A 8 4.17 21.61 -14.83
N LYS A 9 4.62 21.49 -16.08
CA LYS A 9 5.75 20.63 -16.43
C LYS A 9 7.06 21.10 -15.78
N ALA A 10 7.32 22.40 -15.82
CA ALA A 10 8.49 22.99 -15.18
C ALA A 10 8.48 22.75 -13.67
N LEU A 11 7.32 22.92 -13.02
CA LEU A 11 7.15 22.64 -11.59
C LEU A 11 7.39 21.17 -11.25
N GLN A 12 6.84 20.23 -12.05
CA GLN A 12 7.08 18.80 -11.85
C GLN A 12 8.57 18.44 -11.99
N GLN A 13 9.28 19.09 -12.91
CA GLN A 13 10.71 18.86 -13.10
C GLN A 13 11.53 19.46 -11.96
N ALA A 14 11.20 20.66 -11.49
CA ALA A 14 11.83 21.27 -10.33
C ALA A 14 11.68 20.39 -9.08
N ASN A 15 10.46 19.90 -8.81
CA ASN A 15 10.20 19.04 -7.66
C ASN A 15 10.95 17.69 -7.75
N ARG A 16 11.16 17.16 -8.96
CA ARG A 16 11.97 15.94 -9.18
C ARG A 16 13.43 16.17 -8.83
N LEU A 17 14.00 17.28 -9.29
CA LEU A 17 15.39 17.64 -9.02
C LEU A 17 15.61 17.91 -7.54
N GLU A 18 14.68 18.61 -6.88
CA GLU A 18 14.72 18.83 -5.43
C GLU A 18 14.69 17.51 -4.65
N ALA A 19 13.82 16.58 -5.04
CA ALA A 19 13.75 15.27 -4.40
C ALA A 19 15.02 14.43 -4.60
N GLU A 20 15.68 14.55 -5.75
CA GLU A 20 16.96 13.90 -6.02
C GLU A 20 18.10 14.54 -5.23
N ALA A 21 18.15 15.86 -5.12
CA ALA A 21 19.12 16.56 -4.28
C ALA A 21 18.99 16.13 -2.80
N ARG A 22 17.75 16.12 -2.28
CA ARG A 22 17.43 15.62 -0.94
C ARG A 22 17.86 14.17 -0.73
N PHE A 23 17.70 13.32 -1.74
CA PHE A 23 18.17 11.93 -1.65
C PHE A 23 19.68 11.88 -1.36
N TRP A 24 20.47 12.68 -2.10
CA TRP A 24 21.92 12.71 -1.97
C TRP A 24 22.38 13.32 -0.65
N GLU A 25 21.70 14.34 -0.15
CA GLU A 25 21.94 14.87 1.21
C GLU A 25 21.79 13.76 2.27
N LEU A 26 20.66 13.03 2.23
CA LEU A 26 20.41 11.92 3.15
C LEU A 26 21.38 10.74 2.96
N ALA A 27 21.89 10.56 1.74
CA ALA A 27 22.90 9.54 1.44
C ALA A 27 24.26 9.90 2.05
N ASP A 28 24.67 11.16 1.92
CA ASP A 28 25.92 11.69 2.49
C ASP A 28 25.88 11.66 4.03
N GLU A 29 24.73 11.99 4.63
CA GLU A 29 24.47 11.85 6.06
C GLU A 29 24.42 10.38 6.54
N GLY A 30 24.48 9.40 5.63
CA GLY A 30 24.48 7.97 5.95
C GLY A 30 23.13 7.39 6.37
N ILE A 31 22.04 8.15 6.23
CA ILE A 31 20.69 7.76 6.69
C ILE A 31 20.20 6.50 5.97
N TRP A 32 20.45 6.37 4.67
CA TRP A 32 20.03 5.19 3.92
C TRP A 32 20.80 3.93 4.34
N SER A 33 22.10 4.06 4.64
CA SER A 33 22.91 2.97 5.18
C SER A 33 22.44 2.56 6.57
N PHE A 34 22.06 3.53 7.40
CA PHE A 34 21.45 3.27 8.70
C PHE A 34 20.13 2.48 8.56
N PHE A 35 19.24 2.89 7.65
CA PHE A 35 18.00 2.15 7.40
C PHE A 35 18.23 0.75 6.82
N ALA A 36 19.22 0.60 5.94
CA ALA A 36 19.63 -0.70 5.43
C ALA A 36 20.11 -1.63 6.56
N GLY A 37 20.92 -1.11 7.50
CA GLY A 37 21.35 -1.84 8.69
C GLY A 37 20.22 -2.23 9.65
N MET A 38 19.13 -1.46 9.68
CA MET A 38 17.93 -1.77 10.45
C MET A 38 16.99 -2.77 9.76
N ASN A 39 17.40 -3.37 8.64
CA ASN A 39 16.59 -4.28 7.82
C ASN A 39 15.27 -3.65 7.34
N PHE A 40 15.26 -2.33 7.10
CA PHE A 40 14.16 -1.73 6.34
C PHE A 40 14.27 -2.12 4.87
N SER A 41 13.19 -1.92 4.12
CA SER A 41 13.20 -2.13 2.69
C SER A 41 13.28 -0.82 1.92
N PRO A 42 13.83 -0.84 0.70
CA PRO A 42 13.78 0.32 -0.19
C PRO A 42 12.35 0.85 -0.40
N ASP A 43 11.36 -0.04 -0.46
CA ASP A 43 9.96 0.34 -0.67
C ASP A 43 9.36 1.03 0.56
N PHE A 44 9.70 0.57 1.77
CA PHE A 44 9.31 1.23 3.01
C PHE A 44 9.98 2.60 3.13
N CYS A 45 11.29 2.67 2.88
CA CYS A 45 12.07 3.90 2.89
C CYS A 45 11.51 4.94 1.93
N HIS A 46 11.17 4.52 0.71
CA HIS A 46 10.52 5.36 -0.29
C HIS A 46 9.19 5.91 0.23
N ARG A 47 8.30 5.07 0.75
CA ARG A 47 6.96 5.49 1.19
C ARG A 47 6.96 6.47 2.37
N HIS A 48 7.90 6.30 3.30
CA HIS A 48 7.87 7.01 4.57
C HIS A 48 8.85 8.19 4.66
N PHE A 49 9.96 8.15 3.91
CA PHE A 49 11.03 9.13 4.05
C PHE A 49 11.28 9.96 2.78
N THR A 50 10.82 9.50 1.60
CA THR A 50 10.74 10.41 0.45
C THR A 50 9.46 11.23 0.59
N HIS A 51 9.56 12.33 1.35
CA HIS A 51 8.46 13.26 1.61
C HIS A 51 7.87 13.70 0.26
N ARG A 52 6.66 13.22 -0.06
CA ARG A 52 5.90 13.51 -1.29
C ARG A 52 6.60 13.13 -2.58
N ALA A 53 6.45 11.86 -3.00
CA ALA A 53 6.12 11.35 -4.35
C ALA A 53 6.64 12.03 -5.64
N HIS A 54 7.61 12.94 -5.58
CA HIS A 54 8.21 13.57 -6.76
C HIS A 54 9.34 12.71 -7.32
N LEU A 55 9.85 11.77 -6.52
CA LEU A 55 10.79 10.74 -6.95
C LEU A 55 10.05 9.40 -7.18
N PRO A 56 9.98 8.89 -8.43
CA PRO A 56 9.43 7.57 -8.69
C PRO A 56 10.25 6.48 -7.97
N LEU A 57 9.59 5.42 -7.50
CA LEU A 57 10.25 4.30 -6.81
C LEU A 57 11.39 3.68 -7.65
N ALA A 58 11.21 3.61 -8.97
CA ALA A 58 12.24 3.11 -9.88
C ALA A 58 13.50 3.99 -9.87
N GLN A 59 13.33 5.32 -9.83
CA GLN A 59 14.44 6.27 -9.76
C GLN A 59 15.11 6.22 -8.38
N PHE A 60 14.34 6.15 -7.29
CA PHE A 60 14.88 5.95 -5.95
C PHE A 60 15.74 4.68 -5.84
N LYS A 61 15.27 3.55 -6.39
CA LYS A 61 16.06 2.30 -6.45
C LYS A 61 17.32 2.43 -7.30
N LYS A 62 17.29 3.26 -8.35
CA LYS A 62 18.48 3.54 -9.16
C LYS A 62 19.51 4.34 -8.36
N LEU A 63 19.08 5.40 -7.69
CA LEU A 63 19.93 6.24 -6.85
C LEU A 63 20.57 5.44 -5.70
N LEU A 64 19.82 4.55 -5.05
CA LEU A 64 20.38 3.63 -4.05
C LEU A 64 21.52 2.75 -4.59
N ARG A 65 21.42 2.28 -5.84
CA ARG A 65 22.50 1.51 -6.50
C ARG A 65 23.69 2.39 -6.82
N GLU A 66 23.46 3.61 -7.31
CA GLU A 66 24.52 4.58 -7.61
C GLU A 66 25.30 4.96 -6.34
N ALA A 67 24.58 5.13 -5.22
CA ALA A 67 25.16 5.36 -3.90
C ALA A 67 25.77 4.10 -3.25
N LYS A 68 25.74 2.93 -3.92
CA LYS A 68 26.26 1.64 -3.42
C LYS A 68 25.67 1.21 -2.07
N ILE A 69 24.41 1.55 -1.81
CA ILE A 69 23.70 1.15 -0.59
C ILE A 69 23.00 -0.18 -0.84
N GLU A 70 23.46 -1.22 -0.16
CA GLU A 70 22.87 -2.55 -0.25
C GLU A 70 21.90 -2.79 0.92
N PHE A 71 20.62 -2.90 0.59
CA PHE A 71 19.61 -3.36 1.55
C PHE A 71 19.66 -4.88 1.63
N VAL A 72 19.91 -5.41 2.83
CA VAL A 72 19.81 -6.85 3.09
C VAL A 72 18.36 -7.30 2.82
N ARG A 73 18.19 -8.47 2.20
CA ARG A 73 16.85 -9.01 1.85
C ARG A 73 15.93 -8.89 3.07
N PRO A 74 14.74 -8.29 2.91
CA PRO A 74 13.94 -7.85 4.05
C PRO A 74 13.51 -9.02 4.91
N ALA A 75 13.42 -8.78 6.22
CA ALA A 75 12.57 -9.58 7.09
C ALA A 75 11.13 -9.48 6.57
N GLN A 76 10.71 -10.51 5.83
CA GLN A 76 9.48 -10.58 5.03
C GLN A 76 8.18 -10.19 5.76
N GLN A 77 8.19 -10.00 7.09
CA GLN A 77 7.03 -9.57 7.86
C GLN A 77 6.67 -8.09 7.69
N ARG A 78 7.64 -7.17 7.59
CA ARG A 78 7.37 -5.71 7.57
C ARG A 78 6.91 -5.19 6.21
N ASP A 79 7.36 -5.82 5.13
CA ASP A 79 6.99 -5.50 3.75
C ASP A 79 5.81 -6.28 3.20
N ARG A 80 5.14 -7.09 4.04
CA ARG A 80 3.88 -7.70 3.60
C ARG A 80 2.98 -6.57 3.15
N LYS A 81 2.53 -6.64 1.89
CA LYS A 81 1.42 -5.82 1.42
C LYS A 81 0.34 -5.94 2.48
N LEU A 82 0.07 -4.84 3.20
CA LEU A 82 -1.10 -4.76 4.06
C LEU A 82 -2.27 -5.27 3.20
N PRO A 83 -3.04 -6.26 3.67
CA PRO A 83 -4.15 -6.76 2.90
C PRO A 83 -4.99 -5.56 2.49
N SER A 84 -5.19 -5.40 1.19
CA SER A 84 -6.03 -4.34 0.62
C SER A 84 -7.34 -4.31 1.39
N GLN A 85 -7.56 -3.27 2.21
CA GLN A 85 -8.84 -3.06 2.89
C GLN A 85 -9.99 -2.93 1.87
N LYS A 86 -9.69 -2.68 0.59
CA LYS A 86 -10.64 -2.37 -0.48
C LYS A 86 -11.25 -3.57 -1.21
N THR A 87 -10.91 -4.80 -0.85
CA THR A 87 -11.56 -5.98 -1.46
C THR A 87 -12.11 -6.90 -0.39
N ALA A 88 -13.01 -6.37 0.44
CA ALA A 88 -13.95 -7.20 1.17
C ALA A 88 -14.61 -8.15 0.17
N LYS A 89 -14.40 -9.46 0.37
CA LYS A 89 -14.95 -10.50 -0.51
C LYS A 89 -16.47 -10.34 -0.55
N ARG A 90 -17.02 -10.11 -1.75
CA ARG A 90 -18.45 -9.95 -1.98
C ARG A 90 -19.06 -11.31 -2.28
N TYR A 91 -20.27 -11.51 -1.77
CA TYR A 91 -21.04 -12.73 -1.92
C TYR A 91 -22.38 -12.40 -2.56
N ARG A 92 -22.94 -13.35 -3.31
CA ARG A 92 -24.29 -13.21 -3.86
C ARG A 92 -25.29 -13.51 -2.74
N PHE A 93 -26.17 -12.55 -2.47
CA PHE A 93 -27.26 -12.67 -1.49
C PHE A 93 -28.49 -11.92 -2.02
N ARG A 94 -29.63 -12.61 -2.14
CA ARG A 94 -30.88 -12.03 -2.67
C ARG A 94 -30.70 -11.31 -4.02
N GLY A 95 -29.88 -11.91 -4.89
CA GLY A 95 -29.59 -11.37 -6.22
C GLY A 95 -28.60 -10.19 -6.27
N LYS A 96 -28.08 -9.72 -5.12
CA LYS A 96 -27.11 -8.61 -5.04
C LYS A 96 -25.73 -9.11 -4.58
N LEU A 97 -24.67 -8.40 -4.99
CA LEU A 97 -23.30 -8.66 -4.51
C LEU A 97 -23.01 -7.80 -3.28
N VAL A 98 -22.96 -8.44 -2.12
CA VAL A 98 -22.86 -7.75 -0.82
C VAL A 98 -21.69 -8.26 0.01
N THR A 99 -21.21 -7.42 0.91
CA THR A 99 -20.25 -7.84 1.94
C THR A 99 -20.97 -8.60 3.06
N LEU A 100 -20.24 -9.30 3.91
CA LEU A 100 -20.82 -10.02 5.05
C LEU A 100 -21.47 -9.06 6.07
N GLU A 101 -20.91 -7.85 6.22
CA GLU A 101 -21.45 -6.81 7.08
C GLU A 101 -22.78 -6.27 6.54
N GLU A 102 -22.84 -5.99 5.23
CA GLU A 102 -24.08 -5.60 4.55
C GLU A 102 -25.14 -6.70 4.63
N ALA A 103 -24.73 -7.97 4.50
CA ALA A 103 -25.64 -9.10 4.62
C ALA A 103 -26.27 -9.20 6.02
N LEU A 104 -25.48 -9.04 7.08
CA LEU A 104 -25.99 -9.02 8.46
C LEU A 104 -26.91 -7.83 8.71
N ALA A 105 -26.57 -6.66 8.18
CA ALA A 105 -27.41 -5.46 8.28
C ALA A 105 -28.77 -5.65 7.59
N MET A 106 -28.81 -6.34 6.44
CA MET A 106 -30.06 -6.63 5.72
C MET A 106 -30.93 -7.71 6.39
N THR A 107 -30.33 -8.66 7.12
CA THR A 107 -31.07 -9.72 7.81
C THR A 107 -31.44 -9.36 9.25
N GLY A 108 -30.85 -8.31 9.82
CA GLY A 108 -31.07 -7.92 11.22
C GLY A 108 -30.54 -8.96 12.21
N SER A 109 -29.57 -9.79 11.79
CA SER A 109 -29.04 -10.88 12.61
C SER A 109 -28.03 -10.35 13.65
N THR A 110 -28.08 -10.88 14.88
CA THR A 110 -27.15 -10.54 15.98
C THR A 110 -25.81 -11.27 15.90
N MET A 111 -25.59 -12.05 14.84
CA MET A 111 -24.38 -12.87 14.66
C MET A 111 -23.16 -12.00 14.32
N SER A 112 -22.01 -12.31 14.89
CA SER A 112 -20.75 -11.63 14.55
C SER A 112 -20.29 -11.96 13.12
N VAL A 113 -19.60 -11.02 12.48
CA VAL A 113 -19.04 -11.20 11.13
C VAL A 113 -18.11 -12.42 11.06
N GLU A 114 -17.39 -12.72 12.14
CA GLU A 114 -16.48 -13.87 12.23
C GLU A 114 -17.22 -15.21 12.28
N ALA A 115 -18.31 -15.29 13.05
CA ALA A 115 -19.16 -16.47 13.08
C ALA A 115 -19.80 -16.73 11.71
N LEU A 116 -20.24 -15.67 11.02
CA LEU A 116 -20.75 -15.78 9.66
C LEU A 116 -19.67 -16.24 8.68
N ARG A 117 -18.44 -15.69 8.75
CA ARG A 117 -17.31 -16.15 7.92
C ARG A 117 -17.05 -17.64 8.07
N LEU A 118 -17.08 -18.15 9.32
CA LEU A 118 -16.85 -19.55 9.59
C LEU A 118 -17.93 -20.44 8.97
N ARG A 119 -19.20 -20.02 9.07
CA ARG A 119 -20.34 -20.72 8.47
C ARG A 119 -20.28 -20.75 6.95
N VAL A 120 -19.99 -19.61 6.33
CA VAL A 120 -19.83 -19.51 4.86
C VAL A 120 -18.69 -20.39 4.36
N LYS A 121 -17.60 -20.50 5.13
CA LYS A 121 -16.49 -21.40 4.80
C LYS A 121 -16.88 -22.88 4.85
N LYS A 122 -17.81 -23.26 5.73
CA LYS A 122 -18.30 -24.65 5.87
C LYS A 122 -19.43 -24.99 4.90
N ALA A 123 -20.37 -24.08 4.70
CA ALA A 123 -21.57 -24.30 3.89
C ALA A 123 -21.38 -23.94 2.40
N GLY A 124 -20.36 -23.14 2.06
CA GLY A 124 -20.11 -22.72 0.68
C GLY A 124 -21.09 -21.66 0.12
N ASN A 125 -22.24 -21.45 0.77
CA ASN A 125 -23.26 -20.48 0.37
C ASN A 125 -23.59 -19.49 1.53
N LEU A 126 -23.70 -18.20 1.20
CA LEU A 126 -24.05 -17.14 2.14
C LEU A 126 -25.51 -17.21 2.61
N GLU A 127 -26.45 -17.54 1.72
CA GLU A 127 -27.88 -17.61 2.06
C GLU A 127 -28.16 -18.72 3.08
N GLU A 128 -27.59 -19.90 2.85
CA GLU A 128 -27.72 -21.03 3.77
C GLU A 128 -27.04 -20.77 5.12
N SER A 129 -25.98 -19.97 5.13
CA SER A 129 -25.23 -19.62 6.35
C SER A 129 -25.96 -18.62 7.27
N LEU A 130 -26.91 -17.86 6.72
CA LEU A 130 -27.72 -16.87 7.44
C LEU A 130 -29.07 -17.44 7.92
N CYS A 131 -29.57 -18.50 7.27
CA CYS A 131 -30.85 -19.13 7.62
C CYS A 131 -30.73 -20.28 8.65
N ARG A 132 -29.52 -20.82 8.88
CA ARG A 132 -29.23 -21.82 9.93
C ARG A 132 -28.74 -21.16 11.21
#